data_AF-A0A4Y1WNQ7-F1
#
_entry.id   AF-A0A4Y1WNQ7-F1
#
_cell.length_a   1.000
_cell.length_b   1.000
_cell.length_c   1.000
_cell.angle_alpha   90.00
_cell.angle_beta   90.00
_cell.angle_gamma   90.00
#
_symmetry.space_group_name_H-M   'P 1'
#
loop_
_entity.id
_entity.type
_entity.pdbx_description
1 polymer ?
#
loop_
_entity_poly.entity_id
_entity_poly.type
_entity_poly.pdbx_seq_one_letter_code
_entity_poly.pdbx_strand_id
1 'polypeptide(L)'
;MRSEIDMYKGIRPGKIVGLELQERNLSQRAFAAAIDEHKQTLNAVITGRRKLTVEMALKIEKALGYDEGFLLTLQAYYEIAEYKNRKANESVSGAPAIRRMLFWDTDFDKMDWGRNKEYVIERVMERGDEVEKQEIARFYGMDRVALDRYMPDQSWRIPYKYRNK
;
A
#
# COMPACT_ATOMS: atom_id res chain seq x y z
N MET A 1 -2.19 18.59 -7.97
CA MET A 1 -2.60 18.25 -6.57
C MET A 1 -3.59 17.09 -6.41
N ARG A 2 -4.93 17.26 -6.39
CA ARG A 2 -5.86 16.19 -5.92
C ARG A 2 -5.76 14.87 -6.70
N SER A 3 -5.67 14.95 -8.03
CA SER A 3 -5.57 13.76 -8.90
C SER A 3 -4.26 12.98 -8.72
N GLU A 4 -3.15 13.66 -8.46
CA GLU A 4 -1.84 13.02 -8.27
C GLU A 4 -1.75 12.40 -6.87
N ILE A 5 -2.28 13.10 -5.85
CA ILE A 5 -2.35 12.56 -4.49
C ILE A 5 -3.17 11.27 -4.47
N ASP A 6 -4.31 11.22 -5.17
CA ASP A 6 -5.12 10.01 -5.26
C ASP A 6 -4.43 8.85 -6.00
N MET A 7 -3.58 9.16 -6.98
CA MET A 7 -2.82 8.14 -7.71
C MET A 7 -1.70 7.52 -6.86
N TYR A 8 -1.07 8.33 -6.01
CA TYR A 8 0.12 7.93 -5.26
C TYR A 8 -0.15 7.61 -3.78
N LYS A 9 -1.38 7.80 -3.28
CA LYS A 9 -1.73 7.49 -1.89
C LYS A 9 -1.39 6.03 -1.55
N GLY A 10 -0.77 5.83 -0.40
CA GLY A 10 -0.29 4.51 0.05
C GLY A 10 1.08 4.10 -0.49
N ILE A 11 1.68 4.88 -1.40
CA ILE A 11 3.08 4.73 -1.79
C ILE A 11 3.95 5.65 -0.92
N ARG A 12 5.10 5.16 -0.47
CA ARG A 12 6.05 5.97 0.29
C ARG A 12 6.58 7.12 -0.59
N PRO A 13 6.56 8.38 -0.12
CA PRO A 13 7.03 9.55 -0.88
C PRO A 13 8.44 9.42 -1.43
N GLY A 14 9.37 8.87 -0.64
CA GLY A 14 10.75 8.66 -1.08
C GLY A 14 10.87 7.78 -2.34
N LYS A 15 9.98 6.80 -2.52
CA LYS A 15 9.97 5.96 -3.73
C LYS A 15 9.57 6.77 -4.96
N ILE A 16 8.61 7.68 -4.81
CA ILE A 16 8.14 8.57 -5.90
C ILE A 16 9.27 9.51 -6.31
N VAL A 17 9.96 10.11 -5.33
CA VAL A 17 11.15 10.93 -5.61
C VAL A 17 12.21 10.11 -6.36
N GLY A 18 12.45 8.87 -5.95
CA GLY A 18 13.39 7.99 -6.64
C GLY A 18 13.03 7.75 -8.11
N LEU A 19 11.76 7.49 -8.41
CA LEU A 19 11.25 7.29 -9.77
C LEU A 19 11.39 8.56 -10.61
N GLU A 20 10.99 9.71 -10.08
CA GLU A 20 11.09 11.01 -10.77
C GLU A 20 12.54 11.32 -11.17
N LEU A 21 13.50 11.06 -10.27
CA LEU A 21 14.92 11.25 -10.57
C LEU A 21 15.39 10.34 -11.71
N GLN A 22 14.89 9.09 -11.76
CA GLN A 22 15.20 8.18 -12.86
C GLN A 22 14.59 8.66 -14.19
N GLU A 23 13.33 9.07 -14.18
CA GLU A 23 12.63 9.57 -15.38
C GLU A 23 13.29 10.83 -15.95
N ARG A 24 13.78 11.73 -15.07
CA ARG A 24 14.52 12.93 -15.47
C ARG A 24 16.01 12.69 -15.76
N ASN A 25 16.50 11.45 -15.69
CA ASN A 25 17.92 11.09 -15.80
C ASN A 25 18.83 11.88 -14.82
N LEU A 26 18.32 12.22 -13.64
CA LEU A 26 19.05 12.95 -12.61
C LEU A 26 19.77 11.96 -11.68
N SER A 27 21.08 12.14 -11.52
CA SER A 27 21.81 11.36 -10.53
C SER A 27 21.42 11.81 -9.11
N GLN A 28 21.19 10.86 -8.20
CA GLN A 28 20.91 11.17 -6.79
C GLN A 28 21.99 12.03 -6.14
N ARG A 29 23.25 11.86 -6.55
CA ARG A 29 24.38 12.65 -6.02
C ARG A 29 24.28 14.10 -6.45
N ALA A 30 24.02 14.36 -7.74
CA ALA A 30 23.88 15.71 -8.26
C ALA A 30 22.62 16.38 -7.69
N PHE A 31 21.51 15.65 -7.60
CA PHE A 31 20.28 16.17 -7.04
C PHE A 31 20.43 16.52 -5.55
N ALA A 32 21.04 15.63 -4.75
CA ALA A 32 21.30 15.91 -3.33
C ALA A 32 22.16 17.18 -3.16
N ALA A 33 23.21 17.34 -3.97
CA ALA A 33 24.03 18.55 -3.95
C ALA A 33 23.23 19.82 -4.34
N ALA A 34 22.32 19.72 -5.31
CA ALA A 34 21.49 20.84 -5.75
C ALA A 34 20.49 21.33 -4.68
N ILE A 35 20.10 20.44 -3.76
CA ILE A 35 19.19 20.78 -2.65
C ILE A 35 19.92 20.99 -1.31
N ASP A 36 21.25 21.12 -1.34
CA ASP A 36 22.10 21.27 -0.15
C ASP A 36 21.90 20.14 0.88
N GLU A 37 21.92 18.89 0.39
CA GLU A 37 21.75 17.69 1.20
C GLU A 37 22.81 16.63 0.89
N HIS A 38 23.05 15.75 1.86
CA HIS A 38 23.95 14.64 1.66
C HIS A 38 23.28 13.50 0.87
N LYS A 39 24.00 12.91 -0.09
CA LYS A 39 23.52 11.76 -0.89
C LYS A 39 22.98 10.62 -0.01
N GLN A 40 23.66 10.31 1.10
CA GLN A 40 23.20 9.23 1.98
C GLN A 40 21.86 9.55 2.65
N THR A 41 21.61 10.83 2.98
CA THR A 41 20.34 11.29 3.55
C THR A 41 19.22 11.10 2.54
N LEU A 42 19.41 11.60 1.31
CA LEU A 42 18.45 11.43 0.22
C LEU A 42 18.20 9.94 -0.07
N ASN A 43 19.26 9.13 -0.18
CA ASN A 43 19.14 7.70 -0.44
C ASN A 43 18.40 6.97 0.70
N ALA A 44 18.61 7.35 1.96
CA ALA A 44 17.89 6.78 3.09
C ALA A 44 16.39 7.12 3.05
N VAL A 45 16.02 8.31 2.59
CA VAL A 45 14.62 8.68 2.35
C VAL A 45 14.03 7.87 1.18
N ILE A 46 14.74 7.79 0.05
CA ILE A 46 14.28 7.05 -1.14
C ILE A 46 14.06 5.56 -0.85
N THR A 47 15.02 4.94 -0.16
CA THR A 47 14.96 3.51 0.23
C THR A 47 14.04 3.24 1.42
N GLY A 48 13.48 4.29 2.04
CA GLY A 48 12.58 4.16 3.17
C GLY A 48 13.24 3.79 4.50
N ARG A 49 14.58 3.91 4.60
CA ARG A 49 15.31 3.75 5.86
C ARG A 49 15.14 4.96 6.79
N ARG A 50 14.74 6.11 6.25
CA ARG A 50 14.40 7.33 7.00
C ARG A 50 13.03 7.87 6.61
N LYS A 51 12.37 8.51 7.57
CA LYS A 51 11.15 9.30 7.34
C LYS A 51 11.54 10.60 6.62
N LEU A 52 10.65 11.05 5.73
CA LEU A 52 10.79 12.34 5.07
C LEU A 52 10.52 13.47 6.07
N THR A 53 11.49 14.36 6.28
CA THR A 53 11.33 15.55 7.12
C THR A 53 10.65 16.67 6.33
N VAL A 54 10.05 17.64 7.04
CA VAL A 54 9.44 18.82 6.43
C VAL A 54 10.47 19.59 5.60
N GLU A 55 11.66 19.85 6.16
CA GLU A 55 12.73 20.55 5.45
C GLU A 55 13.14 19.85 4.14
N MET A 56 13.37 18.54 4.21
CA MET A 56 13.74 17.75 3.02
C MET A 56 12.60 17.73 1.99
N ALA A 57 11.34 17.63 2.43
CA ALA A 57 10.18 17.68 1.54
C ALA A 57 10.14 18.99 0.76
N LEU A 58 10.23 20.14 1.45
CA LEU A 58 10.18 21.47 0.83
C LEU A 58 11.35 21.68 -0.14
N LYS A 59 12.56 21.23 0.23
CA LYS A 59 13.75 21.26 -0.64
C LYS A 59 13.53 20.46 -1.92
N ILE A 60 13.01 19.24 -1.81
CA ILE A 60 12.73 18.35 -2.95
C ILE A 60 11.61 18.91 -3.82
N GLU A 61 10.50 19.35 -3.21
CA GLU A 61 9.33 19.90 -3.91
C GLU A 61 9.73 21.10 -4.76
N LYS A 62 10.47 22.05 -4.18
CA LYS A 62 11.00 23.21 -4.89
C LYS A 62 11.92 22.82 -6.06
N ALA A 63 12.79 21.83 -5.88
CA ALA A 63 13.75 21.41 -6.90
C ALA A 63 13.13 20.60 -8.05
N LEU A 64 12.06 19.85 -7.77
CA LEU A 64 11.36 19.04 -8.78
C LEU A 64 10.14 19.75 -9.38
N GLY A 65 9.72 20.89 -8.82
CA GLY A 65 8.57 21.65 -9.27
C GLY A 65 7.23 21.08 -8.79
N TYR A 66 7.22 20.42 -7.63
CA TYR A 66 5.98 19.99 -6.98
C TYR A 66 5.36 21.12 -6.17
N ASP A 67 4.04 21.05 -6.00
CA ASP A 67 3.31 21.92 -5.09
C ASP A 67 3.77 21.73 -3.64
N GLU A 68 3.84 22.82 -2.88
CA GLU A 68 4.21 22.79 -1.47
C GLU A 68 3.29 21.86 -0.67
N GLY A 69 3.88 20.95 0.11
CA GLY A 69 3.16 20.02 0.97
C GLY A 69 2.64 18.76 0.26
N PHE A 70 2.91 18.60 -1.04
CA PHE A 70 2.56 17.40 -1.79
C PHE A 70 3.14 16.12 -1.18
N LEU A 71 4.45 16.07 -0.95
CA LEU A 71 5.14 14.89 -0.43
C LEU A 71 4.78 14.60 1.03
N LEU A 72 4.55 15.65 1.84
CA LEU A 72 4.11 15.49 3.22
C LEU A 72 2.69 14.94 3.31
N THR A 73 1.80 15.38 2.41
CA THR A 73 0.46 14.83 2.30
C THR A 73 0.51 13.35 1.96
N LEU A 74 1.35 12.95 1.01
CA LEU A 74 1.57 11.54 0.67
C LEU A 74 2.18 10.75 1.84
N GLN A 75 3.10 11.35 2.60
CA GLN A 75 3.66 10.74 3.81
C GLN A 75 2.56 10.44 4.83
N ALA A 76 1.64 11.38 5.05
CA ALA A 76 0.52 11.20 5.97
C ALA A 76 -0.39 10.04 5.53
N TYR A 77 -0.76 9.99 4.24
CA TYR A 77 -1.55 8.87 3.70
C TYR A 77 -0.84 7.52 3.85
N TYR A 78 0.46 7.46 3.55
CA TYR A 78 1.25 6.26 3.74
C TYR A 78 1.29 5.81 5.21
N GLU A 79 1.48 6.74 6.15
CA GLU A 79 1.50 6.44 7.58
C GLU A 79 0.15 5.93 8.10
N ILE A 80 -0.95 6.51 7.63
CA ILE A 80 -2.30 6.02 7.93
C ILE A 80 -2.48 4.59 7.40
N ALA A 81 -2.04 4.33 6.17
CA ALA A 81 -2.13 3.00 5.58
C ALA A 81 -1.30 1.98 6.35
N GLU A 82 -0.05 2.30 6.69
CA GLU A 82 0.83 1.43 7.49
C GLU A 82 0.27 1.16 8.88
N TYR A 83 -0.30 2.18 9.54
CA TYR A 83 -0.97 2.00 10.83
C TYR A 83 -2.14 1.01 10.73
N LYS A 84 -3.00 1.18 9.72
CA LYS A 84 -4.13 0.27 9.46
C LYS A 84 -3.65 -1.15 9.15
N ASN A 85 -2.64 -1.29 8.30
CA ASN A 85 -2.07 -2.60 7.95
C ASN A 85 -1.51 -3.30 9.18
N ARG A 86 -0.74 -2.59 10.00
CA ARG A 86 -0.22 -3.15 11.25
C ARG A 86 -1.34 -3.60 12.18
N LYS A 87 -2.38 -2.79 12.35
CA LYS A 87 -3.55 -3.16 13.16
C LYS A 87 -4.29 -4.37 12.61
N ALA A 88 -4.43 -4.48 11.29
CA ALA A 88 -5.01 -5.65 10.64
C ALA A 88 -4.17 -6.91 10.89
N ASN A 89 -2.84 -6.80 10.84
CA ASN A 89 -1.93 -7.92 11.06
C ASN A 89 -1.88 -8.33 12.54
N GLU A 90 -1.98 -7.38 13.47
CA GLU A 90 -2.14 -7.65 14.91
C GLU A 90 -3.46 -8.37 15.22
N SER A 91 -4.50 -8.21 14.38
CA SER A 91 -5.82 -8.80 14.59
C SER A 91 -5.96 -10.26 14.16
N VAL A 92 -4.96 -10.80 13.47
CA VAL A 92 -4.95 -12.19 12.99
C VAL A 92 -3.68 -12.90 13.43
N SER A 93 -3.73 -14.23 13.53
CA SER A 93 -2.56 -15.04 13.87
C SER A 93 -2.49 -16.26 12.97
N GLY A 94 -1.33 -16.46 12.34
CA GLY A 94 -1.10 -17.57 11.43
C GLY A 94 -1.88 -17.44 10.12
N ALA A 95 -2.18 -18.60 9.52
CA ALA A 95 -2.97 -18.73 8.31
C ALA A 95 -4.30 -19.45 8.62
N PRO A 96 -5.41 -19.08 7.94
CA PRO A 96 -6.68 -19.79 8.07
C PRO A 96 -6.60 -21.21 7.52
N ALA A 97 -7.37 -22.13 8.09
CA ALA A 97 -7.44 -23.52 7.69
C ALA A 97 -8.31 -23.72 6.43
N ILE A 98 -7.85 -23.19 5.29
CA ILE A 98 -8.55 -23.24 3.99
C ILE A 98 -7.70 -23.90 2.90
N ARG A 99 -8.32 -24.39 1.83
CA ARG A 99 -7.60 -25.03 0.73
C ARG A 99 -6.75 -24.01 -0.03
N ARG A 100 -5.47 -24.36 -0.22
CA ARG A 100 -4.51 -23.56 -0.99
C ARG A 100 -4.96 -23.26 -2.42
N MET A 101 -5.73 -24.17 -3.03
CA MET A 101 -6.23 -24.04 -4.40
C MET A 101 -7.12 -22.80 -4.61
N LEU A 102 -7.72 -22.26 -3.55
CA LEU A 102 -8.47 -20.99 -3.63
C LEU A 102 -7.58 -19.82 -4.07
N PHE A 103 -6.27 -19.90 -3.82
CA PHE A 103 -5.27 -18.86 -4.09
C PHE A 103 -4.18 -19.38 -5.04
N TRP A 104 -4.54 -20.14 -6.08
CA TRP A 104 -3.58 -20.72 -7.02
C TRP A 104 -2.70 -19.68 -7.77
N ASP A 105 -3.17 -18.44 -7.88
CA ASP A 105 -2.47 -17.30 -8.51
C ASP A 105 -1.64 -16.47 -7.52
N THR A 106 -1.62 -16.85 -6.23
CA THR A 106 -0.99 -16.10 -5.14
C THR A 106 -0.06 -17.02 -4.34
N ASP A 107 1.09 -16.51 -3.89
CA ASP A 107 1.97 -17.24 -2.98
C ASP A 107 1.32 -17.34 -1.59
N PHE A 108 0.63 -18.46 -1.34
CA PHE A 108 -0.14 -18.70 -0.11
C PHE A 108 0.71 -18.54 1.16
N ASP A 109 1.99 -18.94 1.13
CA ASP A 109 2.85 -18.95 2.31
C ASP A 109 3.40 -17.56 2.65
N LYS A 110 3.39 -16.64 1.69
CA LYS A 110 3.82 -15.25 1.87
C LYS A 110 2.66 -14.27 1.94
N MET A 111 1.42 -14.76 1.94
CA MET A 111 0.26 -13.89 1.94
C MET A 111 0.09 -13.22 3.31
N ASP A 112 -0.06 -11.90 3.27
CA ASP A 112 -0.41 -11.12 4.46
C ASP A 112 -1.92 -11.21 4.71
N TRP A 113 -2.31 -12.12 5.61
CA TRP A 113 -3.71 -12.42 5.92
C TRP A 113 -4.46 -11.26 6.57
N GLY A 114 -3.76 -10.38 7.30
CA GLY A 114 -4.36 -9.21 7.92
C GLY A 114 -4.60 -8.12 6.90
N ARG A 115 -3.53 -7.74 6.18
CA ARG A 115 -3.57 -6.70 5.16
C ARG A 115 -4.54 -7.02 4.01
N ASN A 116 -4.58 -8.28 3.58
CA ASN A 116 -5.39 -8.70 2.43
C ASN A 116 -6.78 -9.22 2.81
N LYS A 117 -7.30 -8.86 4.00
CA LYS A 117 -8.58 -9.33 4.52
C LYS A 117 -9.73 -9.28 3.51
N GLU A 118 -9.90 -8.15 2.83
CA GLU A 118 -10.98 -7.95 1.84
C GLU A 118 -10.89 -8.96 0.68
N TYR A 119 -9.69 -9.11 0.11
CA TYR A 119 -9.41 -10.05 -0.97
C TYR A 119 -9.61 -11.51 -0.54
N VAL A 120 -9.15 -11.86 0.66
CA VAL A 120 -9.29 -13.22 1.20
C VAL A 120 -10.77 -13.54 1.40
N ILE A 121 -11.53 -12.65 2.05
CA ILE A 121 -12.97 -12.82 2.25
C ILE A 121 -13.68 -12.98 0.91
N GLU A 122 -13.48 -12.06 -0.03
CA GLU A 122 -14.11 -12.12 -1.36
C GLU A 122 -13.85 -13.46 -2.03
N ARG A 123 -12.59 -13.90 -2.04
CA ARG A 123 -12.18 -15.12 -2.73
C ARG A 123 -12.76 -16.39 -2.11
N VAL A 124 -12.79 -16.48 -0.78
CA VAL A 124 -13.43 -17.61 -0.09
C VAL A 124 -14.95 -17.58 -0.24
N MET A 125 -15.57 -16.39 -0.26
CA MET A 125 -17.01 -16.26 -0.52
C MET A 125 -17.37 -16.70 -1.94
N GLU A 126 -16.55 -16.39 -2.94
CA GLU A 126 -16.76 -16.78 -4.34
C GLU A 126 -16.53 -18.27 -4.61
N ARG A 127 -15.48 -18.87 -4.04
CA ARG A 127 -14.96 -20.19 -4.46
C ARG A 127 -14.89 -21.24 -3.35
N GLY A 128 -15.00 -20.82 -2.09
CA GLY A 128 -14.90 -21.69 -0.93
C GLY A 128 -16.20 -22.43 -0.62
N ASP A 129 -16.08 -23.56 0.08
CA ASP A 129 -17.22 -24.27 0.63
C ASP A 129 -17.71 -23.65 1.96
N GLU A 130 -18.80 -24.17 2.52
CA GLU A 130 -19.36 -23.63 3.77
C GLU A 130 -18.44 -23.82 4.99
N VAL A 131 -17.56 -24.84 4.99
CA VAL A 131 -16.58 -25.03 6.06
C VAL A 131 -15.51 -23.95 5.98
N GLU A 132 -15.02 -23.64 4.77
CA GLU A 132 -14.03 -22.60 4.54
C GLU A 132 -14.58 -21.20 4.85
N LYS A 133 -15.85 -20.94 4.53
CA LYS A 133 -16.51 -19.67 4.89
C LYS A 133 -16.69 -19.52 6.40
N GLN A 134 -17.02 -20.59 7.11
CA GLN A 134 -17.08 -20.59 8.58
C GLN A 134 -15.68 -20.37 9.19
N GLU A 135 -14.65 -21.00 8.61
CA GLU A 135 -13.27 -20.80 9.04
C GLU A 135 -12.81 -19.35 8.84
N ILE A 136 -13.15 -18.71 7.71
CA ILE A 136 -12.82 -17.29 7.47
C ILE A 136 -13.56 -16.36 8.43
N ALA A 137 -14.83 -16.65 8.74
CA ALA A 137 -15.59 -15.91 9.75
C ALA A 137 -14.87 -15.97 11.10
N ARG A 138 -14.53 -17.19 11.55
CA ARG A 138 -13.77 -17.43 12.80
C ARG A 138 -12.41 -16.72 12.78
N PHE A 139 -11.65 -16.86 11.70
CA PHE A 139 -10.29 -16.34 11.55
C PHE A 139 -10.24 -14.81 11.66
N TYR A 140 -11.23 -14.11 11.10
CA TYR A 140 -11.34 -12.65 11.18
C TYR A 140 -12.18 -12.13 12.35
N GLY A 141 -12.60 -13.01 13.27
CA GLY A 141 -13.41 -12.63 14.42
C GLY A 141 -14.79 -12.07 14.06
N MET A 142 -15.36 -12.53 12.94
CA MET A 142 -16.67 -12.13 12.43
C MET A 142 -17.68 -13.26 12.63
N ASP A 143 -18.95 -12.93 12.84
CA ASP A 143 -20.01 -13.94 12.75
C ASP A 143 -20.35 -14.24 11.27
N ARG A 144 -20.98 -15.40 11.02
CA ARG A 144 -21.31 -15.83 9.64
C ARG A 144 -22.24 -14.85 8.93
N VAL A 145 -23.17 -14.24 9.66
CA VAL A 145 -24.17 -13.31 9.13
C VAL A 145 -23.52 -11.98 8.75
N ALA A 146 -22.57 -11.51 9.54
CA ALA A 146 -21.74 -10.34 9.25
C ALA A 146 -20.85 -10.59 8.03
N LEU A 147 -20.30 -11.81 7.89
CA LEU A 147 -19.52 -12.21 6.71
C LEU A 147 -20.39 -12.23 5.45
N ASP A 148 -21.61 -12.78 5.50
CA ASP A 148 -22.51 -12.83 4.33
C ASP A 148 -22.97 -11.43 3.87
N ARG A 149 -23.04 -10.48 4.80
CA ARG A 149 -23.35 -9.07 4.51
C ARG A 149 -22.12 -8.24 4.19
N TYR A 150 -20.92 -8.83 4.25
CA TYR A 150 -19.68 -8.10 4.06
C TYR A 150 -19.55 -7.69 2.59
N MET A 151 -19.69 -6.39 2.34
CA MET A 151 -19.43 -5.76 1.04
C MET A 151 -18.07 -5.07 1.13
N PRO A 152 -17.02 -5.57 0.46
CA PRO A 152 -15.73 -4.89 0.46
C PRO A 152 -15.86 -3.56 -0.29
N ASP A 153 -15.12 -2.54 0.13
CA ASP A 153 -15.03 -1.28 -0.62
C ASP A 153 -14.40 -1.55 -2.00
N GLN A 154 -15.18 -1.40 -3.07
CA GLN A 154 -14.76 -1.66 -4.44
C GLN A 154 -14.06 -0.45 -5.09
N SER A 155 -13.86 0.66 -4.35
CA SER A 155 -13.37 1.93 -4.88
C SER A 155 -12.00 1.86 -5.57
N TRP A 156 -11.18 0.86 -5.23
CA TRP A 156 -9.85 0.63 -5.80
C TRP A 156 -9.81 -0.31 -7.01
N ARG A 157 -10.91 -0.97 -7.36
CA ARG A 157 -10.95 -1.85 -8.55
C ARG A 157 -11.07 -1.00 -9.80
N ILE A 158 -10.13 -1.20 -10.74
CA ILE A 158 -10.37 -0.86 -12.15
C ILE A 158 -11.59 -1.67 -12.58
N PRO A 159 -12.72 -1.04 -12.96
CA PRO A 159 -13.93 -1.76 -13.33
C PRO A 159 -13.65 -2.83 -14.39
N TYR A 160 -14.23 -4.03 -14.25
CA TYR A 160 -13.98 -5.19 -15.13
C TYR A 160 -14.11 -4.85 -16.63
N LYS A 161 -14.93 -3.83 -16.97
CA LYS A 161 -15.05 -3.25 -18.33
C LYS A 161 -13.76 -2.70 -18.94
N TYR A 162 -12.66 -2.57 -18.19
CA TYR A 162 -11.36 -2.12 -18.68
C TYR A 162 -10.28 -3.22 -18.67
N ARG A 163 -10.62 -4.46 -18.32
CA ARG A 163 -9.65 -5.57 -18.18
C ARG A 163 -9.43 -6.39 -19.47
N ASN A 164 -10.16 -6.08 -20.55
CA ASN A 164 -9.99 -6.73 -21.85
C ASN A 164 -9.69 -5.71 -22.95
N LYS A 165 -8.44 -5.70 -23.40
CA LYS A 165 -8.03 -5.40 -24.78
C LYS A 165 -6.95 -6.41 -25.17
#